data_AF-A0A2N9JLF7-F1
#
_entry.id   AF-A0A2N9JLF7-F1
#
_cell.length_a   1.000
_cell.length_b   1.000
_cell.length_c   1.000
_cell.angle_alpha   90.00
_cell.angle_beta   90.00
_cell.angle_gamma   90.00
#
_symmetry.space_group_name_H-M   'P 1'
#
loop_
_entity.id
_entity.type
_entity.pdbx_description
1 polymer ?
#
loop_
_entity_poly.entity_id
_entity_poly.type
_entity_poly.pdbx_seq_one_letter_code
_entity_poly.pdbx_strand_id
1 'polypeptide(L)'
;MSYQLAFWAYPDGRRSNRVADRRTYLKLIKGRRVKDVAPLDTERVLNELAIMYGTWRRSDTYHFSHPTHGSFDVWIAGGTFVVLTFHNVKDLTVMDPAIQTLDAMGVPLYDPQIDRRFPWVSRAV
;
A
#
# COMPACT_ATOMS: atom_id res chain seq x y z
N MET A 1 -1.93 4.55 16.74
CA MET A 1 -1.29 5.19 15.56
C MET A 1 -1.59 4.34 14.34
N SER A 2 -1.80 4.95 13.17
CA SER A 2 -2.03 4.22 11.92
C SER A 2 -0.95 4.51 10.88
N TYR A 3 -0.66 3.51 10.05
CA TYR A 3 0.31 3.57 8.97
C TYR A 3 -0.38 3.31 7.64
N GLN A 4 -0.18 4.21 6.68
CA GLN A 4 -0.72 4.07 5.33
C GLN A 4 0.39 3.68 4.37
N LEU A 5 0.10 2.72 3.51
CA LEU A 5 0.93 2.30 2.40
C LEU A 5 0.08 2.39 1.14
N ALA A 6 0.54 3.13 0.14
CA ALA A 6 -0.19 3.37 -1.09
C ALA A 6 0.53 2.70 -2.26
N PHE A 7 -0.21 2.05 -3.14
CA PHE A 7 0.35 1.20 -4.20
C PHE A 7 -0.37 1.47 -5.52
N TRP A 8 0.39 1.73 -6.57
CA TRP A 8 -0.09 1.76 -7.96
C TRP A 8 1.06 1.46 -8.90
N ALA A 9 0.74 1.13 -10.13
CA ALA A 9 1.72 0.85 -11.18
C ALA A 9 1.62 1.86 -12.32
N TYR A 10 2.73 2.03 -13.03
CA TYR A 10 2.80 2.73 -14.30
C TYR A 10 3.05 1.71 -15.43
N PRO A 11 2.49 1.90 -16.64
CA PRO A 11 2.69 0.97 -17.76
C PRO A 11 4.16 0.77 -18.18
N ASP A 12 5.01 1.77 -17.93
CA ASP A 12 6.44 1.74 -18.23
C ASP A 12 7.28 1.05 -17.14
N GLY A 13 6.64 0.52 -16.09
CA GLY A 13 7.30 -0.15 -14.97
C GLY A 13 8.10 0.78 -14.06
N ARG A 14 7.98 2.12 -14.20
CA ARG A 14 8.71 3.04 -13.34
C ARG A 14 8.22 2.91 -11.90
N ARG A 15 9.17 2.99 -10.96
CA ARG A 15 8.89 3.02 -9.53
C ARG A 15 8.33 4.37 -9.11
N SER A 16 7.62 4.37 -7.99
CA SER A 16 7.13 5.62 -7.43
C SER A 16 8.29 6.52 -6.98
N ASN A 17 8.22 7.81 -7.29
CA ASN A 17 9.16 8.84 -6.88
C ASN A 17 8.46 9.80 -5.92
N ARG A 18 9.00 9.91 -4.70
CA ARG A 18 8.50 10.76 -3.61
C ARG A 18 8.04 12.16 -4.02
N VAL A 19 8.79 12.86 -4.87
CA VAL A 19 8.48 14.26 -5.26
C VAL A 19 7.45 14.31 -6.39
N ALA A 20 7.69 13.54 -7.46
CA ALA A 20 6.82 13.54 -8.65
C ALA A 20 5.44 12.96 -8.33
N ASP A 21 5.38 11.97 -7.45
CA ASP A 21 4.17 11.18 -7.22
C ASP A 21 3.30 11.64 -6.08
N ARG A 22 3.74 12.65 -5.29
CA ARG A 22 2.86 13.28 -4.32
C ARG A 22 1.58 13.82 -4.96
N ARG A 23 1.68 14.39 -6.17
CA ARG A 23 0.51 14.89 -6.90
C ARG A 23 -0.38 13.75 -7.41
N THR A 24 0.21 12.64 -7.84
CA THR A 24 -0.51 11.44 -8.28
C THR A 24 -1.26 10.84 -7.09
N TYR A 25 -0.58 10.60 -5.98
CA TYR A 25 -1.19 10.14 -4.72
C TYR A 25 -2.39 11.01 -4.29
N LEU A 26 -2.23 12.34 -4.26
CA LEU A 26 -3.31 13.25 -3.86
C LEU A 26 -4.53 13.23 -4.80
N LYS A 27 -4.35 12.87 -6.07
CA LYS A 27 -5.47 12.67 -7.00
C LYS A 27 -6.14 11.31 -6.75
N LEU A 28 -5.34 10.24 -6.66
CA LEU A 28 -5.83 8.88 -6.50
C LEU A 28 -6.58 8.68 -5.18
N ILE A 29 -6.06 9.21 -4.06
CA ILE A 29 -6.73 9.14 -2.75
C ILE A 29 -8.07 9.88 -2.71
N LYS A 30 -8.28 10.83 -3.63
CA LYS A 30 -9.56 11.55 -3.82
C LYS A 30 -10.47 10.87 -4.85
N GLY A 31 -10.14 9.65 -5.28
CA GLY A 31 -10.90 8.90 -6.30
C GLY A 31 -10.78 9.45 -7.72
N ARG A 32 -9.82 10.35 -7.99
CA ARG A 32 -9.64 10.91 -9.33
C ARG A 32 -8.80 9.99 -10.20
N ARG A 33 -9.20 9.83 -11.46
CA ARG A 33 -8.41 9.12 -12.47
C ARG A 33 -7.10 9.87 -12.76
N VAL A 34 -6.04 9.11 -12.96
CA VAL A 34 -4.73 9.59 -13.42
C VAL A 34 -4.39 8.81 -14.69
N LYS A 35 -4.18 9.52 -15.79
CA LYS A 35 -4.05 8.95 -17.14
C LYS A 35 -2.98 7.86 -17.24
N ASP A 36 -1.86 8.06 -16.56
CA ASP A 36 -0.69 7.20 -16.72
C ASP A 36 -0.65 6.07 -15.69
N VAL A 37 -1.67 5.91 -14.84
CA VAL A 37 -1.71 4.80 -13.87
C VAL A 37 -2.32 3.56 -14.53
N ALA A 38 -1.61 2.44 -14.44
CA ALA A 38 -2.03 1.18 -15.03
C ALA A 38 -3.18 0.55 -14.22
N PRO A 39 -4.10 -0.18 -14.88
CA PRO A 39 -5.04 -1.07 -14.19
C PRO A 39 -4.30 -2.10 -13.34
N LEU A 40 -4.89 -2.43 -12.20
CA LEU A 40 -4.45 -3.48 -11.30
C LEU A 40 -5.40 -4.67 -11.41
N ASP A 41 -4.83 -5.87 -11.36
CA ASP A 41 -5.59 -7.08 -11.09
C ASP A 41 -5.94 -7.11 -9.60
N THR A 42 -7.08 -6.52 -9.26
CA THR A 42 -7.51 -6.34 -7.87
C THR A 42 -7.82 -7.66 -7.18
N GLU A 43 -8.31 -8.65 -7.93
CA GLU A 43 -8.58 -9.98 -7.40
C GLU A 43 -7.28 -10.67 -7.02
N ARG A 44 -6.28 -10.62 -7.92
CA ARG A 44 -4.95 -11.15 -7.62
C ARG A 44 -4.32 -10.45 -6.42
N VAL A 45 -4.40 -9.12 -6.32
CA VAL A 45 -3.90 -8.38 -5.15
C VAL A 45 -4.53 -8.88 -3.86
N LEU A 46 -5.86 -9.04 -3.83
CA LEU A 46 -6.56 -9.51 -2.63
C LEU A 46 -6.22 -10.97 -2.29
N ASN A 47 -6.04 -11.82 -3.29
CA ASN A 47 -5.63 -13.22 -3.10
C ASN A 47 -4.22 -13.32 -2.53
N GLU A 48 -3.26 -12.57 -3.07
CA GLU A 48 -1.89 -12.54 -2.58
C GLU A 48 -1.80 -12.01 -1.14
N LEU A 49 -2.54 -10.95 -0.82
CA LEU A 49 -2.65 -10.47 0.57
C LEU A 49 -3.25 -11.53 1.49
N ALA A 50 -4.27 -12.27 1.05
CA ALA A 50 -4.86 -13.34 1.84
C ALA A 50 -3.90 -14.51 2.08
N ILE A 51 -3.05 -14.84 1.10
CA ILE A 51 -2.01 -15.87 1.24
C ILE A 51 -0.94 -15.41 2.23
N MET A 52 -0.40 -14.20 2.04
CA MET A 52 0.70 -13.67 2.86
C MET A 52 0.30 -13.48 4.32
N TYR A 53 -0.94 -13.04 4.56
CA TYR A 53 -1.50 -12.89 5.91
C TYR A 53 -2.39 -14.08 6.28
N GLY A 54 -2.12 -15.28 5.77
CA GLY A 54 -2.98 -16.45 5.98
C GLY A 54 -3.15 -16.89 7.44
N THR A 55 -2.27 -16.45 8.34
CA THR A 55 -2.41 -16.66 9.80
C THR A 55 -3.24 -15.59 10.50
N TRP A 56 -3.58 -14.50 9.81
CA TRP A 56 -4.41 -13.41 10.34
C TRP A 56 -5.88 -13.76 10.16
N ARG A 57 -6.70 -13.35 11.12
CA ARG A 57 -8.15 -13.46 11.02
C ARG A 57 -8.66 -12.44 10.01
N ARG A 58 -9.37 -12.94 9.01
CA ARG A 58 -10.09 -12.13 8.01
C ARG A 58 -11.57 -12.02 8.39
N SER A 59 -12.06 -10.83 8.70
CA SER A 59 -13.49 -10.62 9.01
C SER A 59 -14.32 -10.43 7.75
N ASP A 60 -13.72 -9.87 6.71
CA ASP A 60 -14.32 -9.67 5.40
C ASP A 60 -13.23 -9.58 4.32
N THR A 61 -13.61 -9.28 3.08
CA THR A 61 -12.66 -9.25 1.95
C THR A 61 -11.52 -8.24 2.16
N TYR A 62 -11.76 -7.18 2.91
CA TYR A 62 -10.90 -6.01 3.01
C TYR A 62 -10.29 -5.81 4.40
N HIS A 63 -10.67 -6.59 5.40
CA HIS A 63 -10.17 -6.42 6.77
C HIS A 63 -9.45 -7.66 7.31
N PHE A 64 -8.23 -7.44 7.80
CA PHE A 64 -7.35 -8.44 8.38
C PHE A 64 -6.94 -8.03 9.80
N SER A 65 -6.92 -8.98 10.73
CA SER A 65 -6.59 -8.72 12.13
C SER A 65 -5.80 -9.87 12.77
N HIS A 66 -4.89 -9.53 13.67
CA HIS A 66 -4.14 -10.48 14.47
C HIS A 66 -4.07 -9.99 15.92
N PRO A 67 -4.32 -10.87 16.92
CA PRO A 67 -4.40 -10.46 18.33
C PRO A 67 -3.17 -9.70 18.85
N THR A 68 -1.98 -10.01 18.31
CA THR A 68 -0.71 -9.43 18.75
C THR A 68 -0.06 -8.46 17.76
N HIS A 69 -0.41 -8.53 16.47
CA HIS A 69 0.27 -7.77 15.41
C HIS A 69 -0.54 -6.55 14.93
N GLY A 70 -1.81 -6.44 15.31
CA GLY A 70 -2.68 -5.32 14.95
C GLY A 70 -3.71 -5.71 13.91
N SER A 71 -4.15 -4.76 13.10
CA SER A 71 -5.07 -5.00 11.98
C SER A 71 -4.70 -4.15 10.78
N PHE A 72 -5.21 -4.48 9.61
CA PHE A 72 -5.18 -3.57 8.48
C PHE A 72 -6.42 -3.69 7.60
N ASP A 73 -6.75 -2.55 6.98
CA ASP A 73 -7.82 -2.40 6.01
C ASP A 73 -7.23 -2.21 4.62
N VAL A 74 -7.85 -2.86 3.64
CA VAL A 74 -7.54 -2.76 2.21
C VAL A 74 -8.59 -1.88 1.55
N TRP A 75 -8.16 -0.77 0.96
CA TRP A 75 -9.03 0.06 0.13
C TRP A 75 -8.52 0.07 -1.31
N ILE A 76 -9.43 -0.15 -2.25
CA ILE A 76 -9.12 -0.17 -3.69
C ILE A 76 -9.96 0.89 -4.39
N ALA A 77 -9.31 1.76 -5.16
CA ALA A 77 -9.99 2.81 -5.92
C ALA A 77 -9.87 2.56 -7.43
N GLY A 78 -11.03 2.44 -8.07
CA GLY A 78 -11.16 2.41 -9.53
C GLY A 78 -10.29 1.36 -10.22
N GLY A 79 -9.95 0.26 -9.54
CA GLY A 79 -9.11 -0.81 -10.07
C GLY A 79 -7.69 -0.41 -10.43
N THR A 80 -7.15 0.68 -9.89
CA THR A 80 -5.82 1.23 -10.28
C THR A 80 -4.94 1.59 -9.09
N PHE A 81 -5.53 1.66 -7.89
CA PHE A 81 -4.87 2.15 -6.70
C PHE A 81 -5.31 1.34 -5.48
N VAL A 82 -4.34 0.87 -4.69
CA VAL A 82 -4.57 0.11 -3.46
C VAL A 82 -3.95 0.88 -2.31
N VAL A 83 -4.67 1.00 -1.20
CA VAL A 83 -4.14 1.56 0.05
C VAL A 83 -4.35 0.55 1.16
N LEU A 84 -3.26 0.24 1.85
CA LEU A 84 -3.30 -0.53 3.08
C LEU A 84 -3.19 0.43 4.26
N THR A 85 -4.16 0.37 5.17
CA THR A 85 -4.13 1.15 6.40
C THR A 85 -3.95 0.21 7.58
N PHE A 86 -2.77 0.22 8.18
CA PHE A 86 -2.42 -0.59 9.34
C PHE A 86 -2.76 0.16 10.63
N HIS A 87 -3.36 -0.55 11.58
CA HIS A 87 -3.84 -0.05 12.86
C HIS A 87 -3.25 -0.87 14.02
N ASN A 88 -2.93 -0.19 15.12
CA ASN A 88 -2.44 -0.82 16.35
C ASN A 88 -1.22 -1.74 16.16
N VAL A 89 -0.42 -1.46 15.14
CA VAL A 89 0.83 -2.16 14.84
C VAL A 89 1.91 -1.75 15.84
N LYS A 90 2.48 -2.74 16.53
CA LYS A 90 3.61 -2.56 17.46
C LYS A 90 4.95 -2.73 16.77
N ASP A 91 5.03 -3.69 15.85
CA ASP A 91 6.23 -4.02 15.07
C ASP A 91 6.01 -3.63 13.62
N LEU A 92 6.80 -2.70 13.08
CA LEU A 92 6.62 -2.20 11.72
C LEU A 92 6.94 -3.25 10.64
N THR A 93 7.69 -4.30 10.97
CA THR A 93 8.05 -5.38 10.03
C THR A 93 6.82 -6.16 9.56
N VAL A 94 5.68 -6.07 10.26
CA VAL A 94 4.42 -6.68 9.83
C VAL A 94 3.93 -6.15 8.49
N MET A 95 4.42 -4.98 8.04
CA MET A 95 4.09 -4.39 6.74
C MET A 95 4.97 -4.94 5.60
N ASP A 96 6.16 -5.46 5.90
CA ASP A 96 7.13 -5.91 4.90
C ASP A 96 6.58 -6.97 3.94
N PRO A 97 5.81 -7.98 4.40
CA PRO A 97 5.16 -8.94 3.51
C PRO A 97 4.33 -8.27 2.42
N ALA A 98 3.50 -7.29 2.76
CA ALA A 98 2.68 -6.59 1.78
C ALA A 98 3.54 -5.77 0.80
N ILE A 99 4.57 -5.10 1.30
CA ILE A 99 5.47 -4.28 0.48
C ILE A 99 6.21 -5.15 -0.54
N GLN A 100 6.78 -6.26 -0.09
CA GLN A 100 7.56 -7.16 -0.95
C GLN A 100 6.69 -7.85 -1.99
N THR A 101 5.51 -8.35 -1.61
CA THR A 101 4.60 -9.04 -2.53
C THR A 101 4.06 -8.09 -3.60
N LEU A 102 3.62 -6.89 -3.21
CA LEU A 102 3.10 -5.93 -4.19
C LEU A 102 4.20 -5.39 -5.10
N ASP A 103 5.43 -5.19 -4.59
CA ASP A 103 6.58 -4.84 -5.45
C ASP A 103 6.91 -5.95 -6.44
N ALA A 104 6.88 -7.22 -6.01
CA ALA A 104 7.09 -8.38 -6.88
C ALA A 104 5.99 -8.53 -7.96
N MET A 105 4.79 -8.01 -7.70
CA MET A 105 3.69 -7.92 -8.68
C MET A 105 3.84 -6.73 -9.64
N GLY A 106 4.89 -5.91 -9.51
CA GLY A 106 5.06 -4.69 -10.29
C GLY A 106 4.18 -3.52 -9.82
N VAL A 107 3.69 -3.56 -8.57
CA VAL A 107 2.86 -2.52 -7.95
C VAL A 107 3.66 -1.85 -6.81
N PRO A 108 4.61 -0.95 -7.15
CA PRO A 108 5.54 -0.40 -6.18
C PRO A 108 4.86 0.44 -5.09
N LEU A 109 5.45 0.42 -3.90
CA LEU A 109 5.05 1.26 -2.78
C LEU A 109 5.31 2.74 -3.07
N TYR A 110 4.35 3.57 -2.68
CA TYR A 110 4.54 4.96 -2.29
C TYR A 110 4.13 5.12 -0.83
N ASP A 111 5.06 5.55 0.02
CA ASP A 111 4.79 5.79 1.44
C ASP A 111 4.48 7.29 1.67
N PRO A 112 3.20 7.68 1.88
CA PRO A 112 2.82 9.06 2.13
C PRO A 112 3.36 9.60 3.47
N GLN A 113 3.81 8.71 4.36
CA GLN A 113 4.32 9.02 5.69
C GLN A 113 5.83 8.78 5.81
N ILE A 114 6.55 8.61 4.70
CA ILE A 114 8.00 8.32 4.71
C ILE A 114 8.80 9.33 5.56
N ASP A 115 8.41 10.60 5.52
CA ASP A 115 8.95 11.69 6.34
C ASP A 115 8.82 11.46 7.85
N ARG A 116 7.66 10.96 8.25
CA ARG A 116 7.33 10.71 9.64
C ARG A 116 7.96 9.40 10.12
N ARG A 117 8.05 8.41 9.22
CA ARG A 117 8.54 7.05 9.51
C ARG A 117 10.07 7.00 9.51
N PHE A 118 10.70 7.71 8.60
CA PHE A 118 12.15 7.81 8.45
C PHE A 118 12.60 9.28 8.32
N PRO A 119 12.60 10.06 9.42
CA PRO A 119 12.93 11.48 9.38
C PRO A 119 14.33 11.79 8.82
N TRP A 120 15.26 10.83 8.91
CA TRP A 120 16.61 10.95 8.37
C TRP A 120 16.68 10.79 6.85
N VAL A 121 15.76 10.04 6.23
CA VAL A 121 15.67 9.89 4.76
C VAL A 121 15.26 11.21 4.11
N SER A 122 14.54 12.07 4.83
CA SER A 122 14.12 13.40 4.37
C SER A 122 15.22 14.45 4.35
N ARG A 123 16.36 14.20 5.03
CA ARG A 123 17.48 15.15 5.07
C ARG A 123 18.52 14.91 3.96
N ALA A 124 18.35 13.85 3.18
CA ALA A 124 19.32 13.40 2.17
C ALA A 124 18.86 13.66 0.72
N VAL A 125 17.87 14.53 0.51
CA VAL A 125 17.42 14.99 -0.81
C VAL A 125 17.75 16.46 -0.99
#